data_AF-A0AAF1D7P7-F1
#
_entry.id   AF-A0AAF1D7P7-F1
#
_cell.length_a   1.000
_cell.length_b   1.000
_cell.length_c   1.000
_cell.angle_alpha   90.00
_cell.angle_beta   90.00
_cell.angle_gamma   90.00
#
_symmetry.space_group_name_H-M   'P 1'
#
loop_
_entity.id
_entity.type
_entity.pdbx_description
1 polymer ?
#
loop_
_entity_poly.entity_id
_entity_poly.type
_entity_poly.pdbx_seq_one_letter_code
_entity_poly.pdbx_strand_id
1 'polypeptide(L)'
;MNTTLLCKFTPNHHHPILDRFLTIGQVESLKFSYEEFICYLLGVKPNPDYPFAAMDYQKNHKHYYLYADLVYLSLQRDTFFLEKKLTDDYTKDEIEKLCHALNETFEDETRVFVLNDKEQLFLELKKEPHIKTTSIAHIKRQSIDKFMPQGDEAMAWHAFMNEIQMFLFDHPLNQDRVQRGLLSPNSIWFSGGGLLPKSIQNPYTTIFSNNNFLKKALSIDAKISPKTLDIFHQDNINSNTFIAFEDDKEIDRILEIIWNNFKKRKIKHLDIYVSYQGELLHIHNRFIQLLKLWKKTNTVENYFNVH
;
A
#
# COMPACT_ATOMS: atom_id res chain seq x y z
N MET A 1 -23.56 -14.86 -6.68
CA MET A 1 -22.35 -14.18 -7.19
C MET A 1 -21.60 -13.66 -5.98
N ASN A 2 -20.28 -13.65 -6.08
CA ASN A 2 -19.42 -13.14 -5.02
C ASN A 2 -18.97 -11.74 -5.41
N THR A 3 -19.04 -10.81 -4.46
CA THR A 3 -18.54 -9.45 -4.66
C THR A 3 -17.56 -9.16 -3.55
N THR A 4 -16.35 -8.75 -3.94
CA THR A 4 -15.32 -8.31 -3.02
C THR A 4 -15.10 -6.83 -3.23
N LEU A 5 -15.22 -6.05 -2.16
CA LEU A 5 -14.92 -4.63 -2.13
C LEU A 5 -13.70 -4.41 -1.25
N LEU A 6 -12.70 -3.68 -1.73
CA LEU A 6 -11.53 -3.24 -0.98
C LEU A 6 -11.41 -1.72 -1.09
N CYS A 7 -11.45 -1.00 0.02
CA CYS A 7 -11.30 0.46 0.01
C CYS A 7 -10.41 0.97 1.14
N LYS A 8 -9.77 2.12 0.94
CA LYS A 8 -9.18 2.91 2.03
C LYS A 8 -10.27 3.83 2.61
N PHE A 9 -10.35 3.91 3.94
CA PHE A 9 -11.27 4.77 4.66
C PHE A 9 -10.56 6.03 5.13
N THR A 10 -11.25 7.17 5.06
CA THR A 10 -10.80 8.41 5.71
C THR A 10 -11.73 8.80 6.84
N PRO A 11 -11.19 9.04 8.06
CA PRO A 11 -11.99 9.54 9.17
C PRO A 11 -12.51 10.94 8.81
N ASN A 12 -13.66 11.30 9.38
CA ASN A 12 -14.43 12.54 9.16
C ASN A 12 -15.49 12.52 8.05
N HIS A 13 -15.65 11.41 7.31
CA HIS A 13 -16.82 11.19 6.45
C HIS A 13 -17.68 10.05 7.01
N HIS A 14 -18.98 10.32 7.11
CA HIS A 14 -19.94 9.33 7.58
C HIS A 14 -20.50 8.56 6.37
N HIS A 15 -20.40 7.23 6.41
CA HIS A 15 -20.89 6.34 5.34
C HIS A 15 -22.01 5.43 5.87
N PRO A 16 -23.28 5.87 5.84
CA PRO A 16 -24.39 5.14 6.45
C PRO A 16 -24.56 3.70 5.96
N ILE A 17 -24.25 3.45 4.68
CA ILE A 17 -24.36 2.11 4.10
C ILE A 17 -23.23 1.20 4.60
N LEU A 18 -22.02 1.74 4.76
CA LEU A 18 -20.90 1.01 5.34
C LEU A 18 -21.20 0.63 6.79
N ASP A 19 -21.67 1.59 7.58
CA ASP A 19 -22.09 1.37 8.97
C ASP A 19 -23.21 0.32 9.05
N ARG A 20 -24.12 0.32 8.08
CA ARG A 20 -25.16 -0.72 7.98
C ARG A 20 -24.54 -2.10 7.75
N PHE A 21 -23.58 -2.24 6.83
CA PHE A 21 -22.88 -3.50 6.60
C PHE A 21 -22.07 -3.95 7.83
N LEU A 22 -21.36 -3.03 8.49
CA LEU A 22 -20.66 -3.30 9.75
C LEU A 22 -21.59 -3.80 10.86
N THR A 23 -22.81 -3.26 10.91
CA THR A 23 -23.79 -3.61 11.93
C THR A 23 -24.31 -5.04 11.74
N ILE A 24 -24.64 -5.42 10.51
CA ILE A 24 -25.30 -6.70 10.22
C ILE A 24 -24.32 -7.85 9.95
N GLY A 25 -23.13 -7.53 9.43
CA GLY A 25 -22.08 -8.46 9.04
C GLY A 25 -21.36 -9.12 10.20
N GLN A 26 -20.47 -10.05 9.86
CA GLN A 26 -19.42 -10.57 10.76
C GLN A 26 -18.15 -9.78 10.49
N VAL A 27 -17.55 -9.23 11.54
CA VAL A 27 -16.41 -8.34 11.44
C VAL A 27 -15.20 -8.98 12.10
N GLU A 28 -14.05 -8.96 11.42
CA GLU A 28 -12.77 -9.38 11.95
C GLU A 28 -11.64 -8.45 11.49
N SER A 29 -10.60 -8.33 12.30
CA SER A 29 -9.39 -7.58 11.94
C SER A 29 -8.37 -8.53 11.31
N LEU A 30 -7.80 -8.10 10.19
CA LEU A 30 -6.77 -8.81 9.45
C LEU A 30 -5.44 -8.04 9.54
N LYS A 31 -4.35 -8.79 9.66
CA LYS A 31 -2.98 -8.24 9.71
C LYS A 31 -2.41 -8.11 8.30
N PHE A 32 -3.04 -7.25 7.50
CA PHE A 32 -2.58 -6.88 6.16
C PHE A 32 -2.62 -5.37 6.01
N SER A 33 -1.64 -4.80 5.32
CA SER A 33 -1.82 -3.51 4.66
C SER A 33 -2.75 -3.66 3.43
N TYR A 34 -3.17 -2.54 2.87
CA TYR A 34 -4.00 -2.52 1.67
C TYR A 34 -3.32 -3.24 0.49
N GLU A 35 -2.04 -2.94 0.24
CA GLU A 35 -1.26 -3.52 -0.86
C GLU A 35 -0.89 -4.99 -0.60
N GLU A 36 -0.58 -5.36 0.65
CA GLU A 36 -0.36 -6.77 1.03
C GLU A 36 -1.60 -7.61 0.73
N PHE A 37 -2.79 -7.07 1.02
CA PHE A 37 -4.03 -7.75 0.75
C PHE A 37 -4.33 -7.91 -0.74
N ILE A 38 -3.98 -6.91 -1.57
CA ILE A 38 -4.03 -7.04 -3.04
C ILE A 38 -3.15 -8.21 -3.50
N CYS A 39 -1.90 -8.28 -3.02
CA CYS A 39 -1.01 -9.39 -3.36
C CYS A 39 -1.57 -10.74 -2.91
N TYR A 40 -2.11 -10.81 -1.69
CA TYR A 40 -2.78 -12.01 -1.16
C TYR A 40 -3.94 -12.47 -2.04
N LEU A 41 -4.84 -11.55 -2.44
CA LEU A 41 -5.96 -11.84 -3.34
C LEU A 41 -5.50 -12.33 -4.71
N LEU A 42 -4.34 -11.86 -5.16
CA LEU A 42 -3.72 -12.25 -6.42
C LEU A 42 -2.81 -13.49 -6.31
N GLY A 43 -2.84 -14.19 -5.17
CA GLY A 43 -2.05 -15.41 -4.95
C GLY A 43 -0.53 -15.19 -4.90
N VAL A 44 -0.07 -13.94 -4.82
CA VAL A 44 1.33 -13.61 -4.60
C VAL A 44 1.67 -13.89 -3.14
N LYS A 45 2.80 -14.52 -2.88
CA LYS A 45 3.27 -14.85 -1.53
C LYS A 45 4.50 -14.03 -1.18
N PRO A 46 4.67 -13.66 0.10
CA PRO A 46 5.87 -12.98 0.54
C PRO A 46 7.06 -13.94 0.56
N ASN A 47 8.24 -13.47 0.14
CA ASN A 47 9.51 -14.18 0.27
C ASN A 47 10.72 -13.21 0.23
N PRO A 48 11.28 -12.81 1.38
CA PRO A 48 10.63 -12.82 2.69
C PRO A 48 9.51 -11.77 2.81
N ASP A 49 9.50 -10.77 1.91
CA ASP A 49 8.51 -9.70 1.82
C ASP A 49 7.62 -9.87 0.58
N TYR A 50 6.51 -9.13 0.53
CA TYR A 50 5.76 -8.99 -0.71
C TYR A 50 6.55 -8.12 -1.72
N PRO A 51 6.62 -8.51 -3.01
CA PRO A 51 7.49 -7.89 -4.01
C PRO A 51 6.90 -6.57 -4.57
N PHE A 52 6.46 -5.67 -3.70
CA PHE A 52 5.77 -4.44 -4.09
C PHE A 52 6.60 -3.59 -5.03
N ALA A 53 7.87 -3.40 -4.72
CA ALA A 53 8.76 -2.55 -5.50
C ALA A 53 8.92 -3.07 -6.92
N ALA A 54 9.13 -4.39 -7.09
CA ALA A 54 9.24 -4.99 -8.42
C ALA A 54 7.91 -4.95 -9.18
N MET A 55 6.78 -5.20 -8.49
CA MET A 55 5.44 -5.12 -9.08
C MET A 55 5.05 -3.70 -9.51
N ASP A 56 5.57 -2.67 -8.84
CA ASP A 56 5.31 -1.27 -9.16
C ASP A 56 6.29 -0.72 -10.22
N TYR A 57 7.54 -1.18 -10.23
CA TYR A 57 8.55 -0.69 -11.18
C TYR A 57 8.52 -1.40 -12.54
N GLN A 58 8.40 -2.73 -12.56
CA GLN A 58 8.24 -3.59 -13.74
C GLN A 58 9.24 -3.38 -14.92
N LYS A 59 10.45 -2.86 -14.69
CA LYS A 59 11.42 -2.64 -15.78
C LYS A 59 12.27 -3.87 -16.13
N ASN A 60 12.80 -4.59 -15.15
CA ASN A 60 13.65 -5.76 -15.39
C ASN A 60 13.27 -6.96 -14.51
N HIS A 61 12.86 -8.07 -15.13
CA HIS A 61 12.33 -9.23 -14.40
C HIS A 61 13.42 -10.08 -13.73
N LYS A 62 14.70 -9.80 -13.98
CA LYS A 62 15.84 -10.54 -13.39
C LYS A 62 16.41 -9.86 -12.15
N HIS A 63 16.05 -8.60 -11.90
CA HIS A 63 16.63 -7.81 -10.83
C HIS A 63 15.65 -7.71 -9.67
N TYR A 64 16.21 -7.59 -8.47
CA TYR A 64 15.50 -7.39 -7.23
C TYR A 64 15.30 -5.90 -7.01
N TYR A 65 14.11 -5.49 -6.57
CA TYR A 65 13.81 -4.10 -6.32
C TYR A 65 13.36 -3.89 -4.88
N LEU A 66 13.74 -2.75 -4.31
CA LEU A 66 13.22 -2.21 -3.05
C LEU A 66 12.65 -0.82 -3.32
N TYR A 67 11.59 -0.45 -2.61
CA TYR A 67 11.28 0.97 -2.44
C TYR A 67 12.40 1.63 -1.65
N ALA A 68 12.76 2.85 -2.01
CA ALA A 68 13.77 3.66 -1.34
C ALA A 68 13.11 4.98 -0.91
N ASP A 69 12.20 4.91 0.06
CA ASP A 69 11.39 6.08 0.45
C ASP A 69 12.21 7.08 1.26
N LEU A 70 12.18 8.35 0.86
CA LEU A 70 12.78 9.43 1.65
C LEU A 70 11.97 9.62 2.93
N VAL A 71 12.63 9.55 4.09
CA VAL A 71 11.95 9.68 5.38
C VAL A 71 12.66 10.66 6.30
N TYR A 72 11.87 11.27 7.18
CA TYR A 72 12.37 11.98 8.34
C TYR A 72 12.19 11.13 9.59
N LEU A 73 13.31 10.81 10.23
CA LEU A 73 13.41 10.12 11.50
C LEU A 73 13.67 11.13 12.61
N SER A 74 12.79 11.22 13.60
CA SER A 74 13.03 12.05 14.80
C SER A 74 13.74 11.24 15.88
N LEU A 75 14.68 11.87 16.58
CA LEU A 75 15.26 11.29 17.79
C LEU A 75 14.34 11.58 18.97
N GLN A 76 13.80 10.54 19.59
CA GLN A 76 12.99 10.62 20.79
C GLN A 76 13.67 9.83 21.91
N ARG A 77 14.21 10.55 22.90
CA ARG A 77 15.09 9.99 23.95
C ARG A 77 16.29 9.30 23.30
N ASP A 78 16.35 7.97 23.36
CA ASP A 78 17.45 7.14 22.87
C ASP A 78 17.04 6.29 21.64
N THR A 79 15.91 6.60 21.00
CA THR A 79 15.36 5.81 19.88
C THR A 79 14.84 6.70 18.75
N PHE A 80 14.89 6.18 17.52
CA PHE A 80 14.37 6.89 16.35
C PHE A 80 12.92 6.52 16.07
N PHE A 81 12.14 7.51 15.63
CA PHE A 81 10.74 7.35 15.21
C PHE A 81 10.60 7.83 13.77
N LEU A 82 9.92 7.04 12.94
CA LEU A 82 9.55 7.47 11.58
C LEU A 82 8.37 8.44 11.68
N GLU A 83 8.63 9.73 11.48
CA GLU A 83 7.61 10.79 11.57
C GLU A 83 6.89 10.99 10.25
N LYS A 84 7.65 11.02 9.15
CA LYS A 84 7.11 11.38 7.85
C LYS A 84 7.85 10.72 6.69
N LYS A 85 7.10 10.19 5.73
CA LYS A 85 7.56 9.92 4.36
C LYS A 85 7.49 11.23 3.57
N LEU A 86 8.61 11.59 2.94
CA LEU A 86 8.84 12.87 2.27
C LEU A 86 8.97 12.74 0.75
N THR A 87 8.91 11.53 0.18
CA THR A 87 9.04 11.31 -1.27
C THR A 87 8.08 12.20 -2.07
N ASP A 88 6.83 12.36 -1.61
CA ASP A 88 5.80 13.16 -2.28
C ASP A 88 5.95 14.69 -2.07
N ASP A 89 6.86 15.12 -1.18
CA ASP A 89 7.17 16.54 -0.91
C ASP A 89 8.29 17.07 -1.83
N TYR A 90 8.79 16.25 -2.75
CA TYR A 90 9.86 16.61 -3.67
C TYR A 90 9.30 16.90 -5.06
N THR A 91 9.81 17.96 -5.68
CA THR A 91 9.56 18.20 -7.11
C THR A 91 10.32 17.17 -7.95
N LYS A 92 9.88 17.00 -9.19
CA LYS A 92 10.55 16.14 -10.16
C LYS A 92 12.04 16.47 -10.34
N ASP A 93 12.38 17.75 -10.45
CA ASP A 93 13.77 18.18 -10.61
C ASP A 93 14.60 17.87 -9.35
N GLU A 94 14.03 18.06 -8.15
CA GLU A 94 14.69 17.76 -6.88
C GLU A 94 14.98 16.26 -6.73
N ILE A 95 14.01 15.39 -7.01
CA ILE A 95 14.19 13.94 -6.84
C ILE A 95 15.09 13.34 -7.92
N GLU A 96 15.06 13.85 -9.15
CA GLU A 96 15.99 13.47 -10.22
C GLU A 96 17.45 13.83 -9.84
N LYS A 97 17.67 15.05 -9.34
CA LYS A 97 18.99 15.48 -8.86
C LYS A 97 19.47 14.64 -7.67
N LEU A 98 18.59 14.34 -6.72
CA LEU A 98 18.94 13.50 -5.59
C LEU A 98 19.27 12.07 -6.02
N CYS A 99 18.48 11.49 -6.93
CA CYS A 99 18.75 10.16 -7.48
C CYS A 99 20.11 10.10 -8.18
N HIS A 100 20.46 11.14 -8.95
CA HIS A 100 21.78 11.25 -9.58
C HIS A 100 22.90 11.30 -8.53
N ALA A 101 22.79 12.18 -7.53
CA ALA A 101 23.80 12.33 -6.49
C ALA A 101 23.96 11.08 -5.61
N LEU A 102 22.87 10.34 -5.37
CA LEU A 102 22.91 9.03 -4.72
C LEU A 102 23.72 8.02 -5.55
N ASN A 103 23.52 7.99 -6.87
CA ASN A 103 24.28 7.10 -7.74
C ASN A 103 25.76 7.51 -7.87
N GLU A 104 26.09 8.80 -7.90
CA GLU A 104 27.49 9.27 -7.87
C GLU A 104 28.25 8.76 -6.64
N THR A 105 27.55 8.56 -5.51
CA THR A 105 28.16 8.14 -4.24
C THR A 105 28.07 6.63 -4.01
N PHE A 106 26.93 6.02 -4.37
CA PHE A 106 26.56 4.68 -3.92
C PHE A 106 26.27 3.69 -5.06
N GLU A 107 26.36 4.08 -6.33
CA GLU A 107 26.26 3.11 -7.43
C GLU A 107 27.47 2.16 -7.40
N ASP A 108 27.21 0.87 -7.59
CA ASP A 108 28.25 -0.13 -7.76
C ASP A 108 27.82 -1.21 -8.77
N GLU A 109 28.67 -2.22 -8.96
CA GLU A 109 28.38 -3.31 -9.91
C GLU A 109 27.08 -4.08 -9.60
N THR A 110 26.52 -3.95 -8.40
CA THR A 110 25.39 -4.72 -7.90
C THR A 110 24.15 -3.88 -7.58
N ARG A 111 24.29 -2.56 -7.41
CA ARG A 111 23.25 -1.67 -6.88
C ARG A 111 23.19 -0.34 -7.66
N VAL A 112 21.97 0.09 -7.99
CA VAL A 112 21.71 1.41 -8.58
C VAL A 112 20.36 1.97 -8.13
N PHE A 113 20.29 3.26 -7.83
CA PHE A 113 19.04 3.96 -7.55
C PHE A 113 18.34 4.35 -8.85
N VAL A 114 17.03 4.17 -8.91
CA VAL A 114 16.22 4.44 -10.11
C VAL A 114 14.88 5.10 -9.75
N LEU A 115 14.33 5.88 -10.67
CA LEU A 115 13.02 6.52 -10.55
C LEU A 115 12.01 5.87 -11.49
N ASN A 116 10.75 5.80 -11.05
CA ASN A 116 9.63 5.44 -11.93
C ASN A 116 8.95 6.68 -12.53
N ASP A 117 7.92 6.47 -13.35
CA ASP A 117 7.16 7.53 -14.04
C ASP A 117 6.35 8.44 -13.09
N LYS A 118 6.35 8.16 -11.78
CA LYS A 118 5.73 8.95 -10.70
C LYS A 118 6.76 9.50 -9.72
N GLU A 119 8.02 9.59 -10.16
CA GLU A 119 9.09 10.16 -9.35
C GLU A 119 9.34 9.41 -8.03
N GLN A 120 8.88 8.16 -7.91
CA GLN A 120 9.15 7.31 -6.75
C GLN A 120 10.54 6.69 -6.89
N LEU A 121 11.31 6.72 -5.81
CA LEU A 121 12.67 6.20 -5.74
C LEU A 121 12.70 4.71 -5.38
N PHE A 122 13.50 3.96 -6.11
CA PHE A 122 13.73 2.54 -5.93
C PHE A 122 15.22 2.25 -5.86
N LEU A 123 15.55 1.13 -5.24
CA LEU A 123 16.87 0.52 -5.32
C LEU A 123 16.79 -0.74 -6.15
N GLU A 124 17.50 -0.76 -7.28
CA GLU A 124 17.69 -1.93 -8.11
C GLU A 124 18.92 -2.71 -7.65
N LEU A 125 18.77 -4.01 -7.47
CA LEU A 125 19.84 -4.93 -7.07
C LEU A 125 19.95 -6.08 -8.07
N LYS A 126 21.16 -6.37 -8.53
CA LYS A 126 21.44 -7.54 -9.40
C LYS A 126 21.35 -8.88 -8.66
N LYS A 127 21.48 -8.85 -7.33
CA LYS A 127 21.41 -10.02 -6.45
C LYS A 127 20.37 -9.79 -5.36
N GLU A 128 19.60 -10.83 -5.06
CA GLU A 128 18.66 -10.82 -3.93
C GLU A 128 19.45 -10.71 -2.61
N PRO A 129 19.16 -9.68 -1.78
CA PRO A 129 19.76 -9.56 -0.47
C PRO A 129 19.06 -10.50 0.53
N HIS A 130 19.81 -11.02 1.50
CA HIS A 130 19.25 -11.87 2.56
C HIS A 130 18.75 -11.01 3.73
N ILE A 131 17.76 -10.16 3.43
CA ILE A 131 17.07 -9.33 4.41
C ILE A 131 15.55 -9.44 4.30
N LYS A 132 14.89 -9.28 5.44
CA LYS A 132 13.47 -8.98 5.56
C LYS A 132 13.30 -7.52 5.93
N THR A 133 12.43 -6.81 5.22
CA THR A 133 12.13 -5.40 5.44
C THR A 133 10.75 -5.20 6.07
N THR A 134 10.45 -3.96 6.47
CA THR A 134 9.12 -3.59 6.97
C THR A 134 8.56 -2.46 6.12
N SER A 135 7.34 -2.60 5.61
CA SER A 135 6.62 -1.47 5.00
C SER A 135 6.38 -0.35 6.00
N ILE A 136 6.53 0.91 5.58
CA ILE A 136 6.20 2.10 6.39
C ILE A 136 4.76 2.03 6.93
N ALA A 137 3.83 1.38 6.20
CA ALA A 137 2.45 1.21 6.62
C ALA A 137 2.28 0.48 7.98
N HIS A 138 3.28 -0.32 8.38
CA HIS A 138 3.27 -1.03 9.67
C HIS A 138 3.96 -0.28 10.81
N ILE A 139 4.63 0.85 10.52
CA ILE A 139 5.42 1.60 11.49
C ILE A 139 4.54 2.70 12.09
N LYS A 140 3.89 2.41 13.22
CA LYS A 140 2.96 3.33 13.89
C LYS A 140 3.57 3.95 15.15
N ARG A 141 4.00 5.21 15.08
CA ARG A 141 4.39 6.06 16.24
C ARG A 141 5.14 5.31 17.34
N GLN A 142 6.13 4.52 16.96
CA GLN A 142 6.93 3.71 17.87
C GLN A 142 8.38 3.69 17.36
N SER A 143 9.30 3.21 18.21
CA SER A 143 10.69 3.03 17.82
C SER A 143 10.81 2.16 16.56
N ILE A 144 11.69 2.59 15.64
CA ILE A 144 12.00 1.88 14.40
C ILE A 144 12.89 0.64 14.61
N ASP A 145 13.47 0.44 15.80
CA ASP A 145 14.50 -0.60 16.02
C ASP A 145 14.02 -2.01 15.63
N LYS A 146 12.73 -2.30 15.84
CA LYS A 146 12.12 -3.60 15.49
C LYS A 146 11.71 -3.72 14.02
N PHE A 147 11.80 -2.64 13.25
CA PHE A 147 11.34 -2.54 11.87
C PHE A 147 12.47 -2.36 10.86
N MET A 148 13.66 -2.00 11.33
CA MET A 148 14.88 -1.99 10.53
C MET A 148 15.10 -3.35 9.84
N PRO A 149 15.85 -3.38 8.72
CA PRO A 149 16.15 -4.64 8.01
C PRO A 149 16.63 -5.76 8.95
N GLN A 150 16.07 -6.95 8.81
CA GLN A 150 16.41 -8.12 9.62
C GLN A 150 16.95 -9.24 8.73
N GLY A 151 17.71 -10.19 9.28
CA GLY A 151 18.28 -11.32 8.53
C GLY A 151 19.81 -11.30 8.50
N ASP A 152 20.39 -12.18 7.68
CA ASP A 152 21.84 -12.44 7.65
C ASP A 152 22.65 -11.21 7.23
N GLU A 153 22.07 -10.35 6.40
CA GLU A 153 22.72 -9.13 5.90
C GLU A 153 22.27 -7.84 6.64
N ALA A 154 21.50 -7.95 7.73
CA ALA A 154 20.92 -6.81 8.45
C ALA A 154 21.94 -5.72 8.83
N MET A 155 23.09 -6.11 9.40
CA MET A 155 24.11 -5.15 9.83
C MET A 155 24.72 -4.37 8.65
N ALA A 156 24.92 -5.02 7.50
CA ALA A 156 25.42 -4.36 6.30
C ALA A 156 24.41 -3.33 5.78
N TRP A 157 23.12 -3.69 5.82
CA TRP A 157 22.04 -2.77 5.44
C TRP A 157 21.87 -1.60 6.42
N HIS A 158 22.07 -1.82 7.72
CA HIS A 158 22.08 -0.73 8.71
C HIS A 158 23.24 0.22 8.46
N ALA A 159 24.44 -0.31 8.17
CA ALA A 159 25.59 0.52 7.81
C ALA A 159 25.32 1.34 6.54
N PHE A 160 24.76 0.72 5.50
CA PHE A 160 24.40 1.42 4.27
C PHE A 160 23.35 2.52 4.50
N MET A 161 22.31 2.24 5.30
CA MET A 161 21.33 3.25 5.69
C MET A 161 21.99 4.41 6.45
N ASN A 162 22.93 4.14 7.36
CA ASN A 162 23.66 5.17 8.10
C ASN A 162 24.55 6.02 7.19
N GLU A 163 25.25 5.42 6.23
CA GLU A 163 26.02 6.15 5.22
C GLU A 163 25.14 7.10 4.41
N ILE A 164 23.94 6.65 4.01
CA ILE A 164 22.94 7.51 3.37
C ILE A 164 22.53 8.65 4.28
N GLN A 165 22.37 8.44 5.60
CA GLN A 165 22.03 9.54 6.52
C GLN A 165 23.13 10.62 6.53
N MET A 166 24.40 10.21 6.57
CA MET A 166 25.53 11.15 6.50
C MET A 166 25.53 11.91 5.16
N PHE A 167 25.31 11.20 4.05
CA PHE A 167 25.20 11.82 2.73
C PHE A 167 24.07 12.85 2.67
N LEU A 168 22.87 12.50 3.17
CA LEU A 168 21.70 13.37 3.16
C LEU A 168 21.88 14.60 4.06
N PHE A 169 22.61 14.47 5.18
CA PHE A 169 22.85 15.58 6.10
C PHE A 169 23.57 16.74 5.42
N ASP A 170 24.62 16.46 4.65
CA ASP A 170 25.43 17.48 3.98
C ASP A 170 24.94 17.84 2.56
N HIS A 171 23.92 17.15 2.05
CA HIS A 171 23.47 17.32 0.67
C HIS A 171 22.88 18.73 0.41
N PRO A 172 23.35 19.47 -0.61
CA PRO A 172 22.92 20.86 -0.87
C PRO A 172 21.41 21.06 -1.01
N LEU A 173 20.72 20.07 -1.58
CA LEU A 173 19.25 20.11 -1.72
C LEU A 173 18.56 20.11 -0.35
N ASN A 174 19.06 19.34 0.61
CA ASN A 174 18.51 19.32 1.96
C ASN A 174 18.78 20.63 2.69
N GLN A 175 19.94 21.25 2.47
CA GLN A 175 20.29 22.56 3.02
C GLN A 175 19.36 23.66 2.48
N ASP A 176 19.09 23.67 1.17
CA ASP A 176 18.12 24.59 0.55
C ASP A 176 16.69 24.38 1.08
N ARG A 177 16.25 23.13 1.23
CA ARG A 177 14.93 22.81 1.82
C ARG A 177 14.80 23.35 3.25
N VAL A 178 15.84 23.18 4.08
CA VAL A 178 15.87 23.74 5.44
C VAL A 178 15.83 25.26 5.42
N GLN A 179 16.55 25.92 4.50
CA GLN A 179 16.50 27.38 4.34
C GLN A 179 15.10 27.87 3.94
N ARG A 180 14.35 27.07 3.18
CA ARG A 180 12.93 27.32 2.85
C ARG A 180 11.94 26.96 3.97
N GLY A 181 12.43 26.49 5.12
CA GLY A 181 11.59 26.06 6.25
C GLY A 181 10.84 24.74 6.00
N LEU A 182 11.28 23.95 5.01
CA LEU A 182 10.71 22.64 4.70
C LEU A 182 11.43 21.54 5.48
N LEU A 183 10.71 20.46 5.78
CA LEU A 183 11.31 19.27 6.38
C LEU A 183 12.17 18.55 5.32
N SER A 184 13.39 18.17 5.73
CA SER A 184 14.35 17.44 4.90
C SER A 184 14.48 15.99 5.39
N PRO A 185 14.57 15.01 4.48
CA PRO A 185 14.80 13.62 4.83
C PRO A 185 16.21 13.47 5.38
N ASN A 186 16.33 12.69 6.45
CA ASN A 186 17.60 12.32 7.05
C ASN A 186 17.91 10.83 6.88
N SER A 187 17.04 10.08 6.19
CA SER A 187 17.27 8.68 5.88
C SER A 187 16.47 8.24 4.63
N ILE A 188 16.80 7.06 4.12
CA ILE A 188 16.02 6.32 3.14
C ILE A 188 15.51 5.04 3.80
N TRP A 189 14.21 4.81 3.73
CA TRP A 189 13.58 3.60 4.24
C TRP A 189 13.41 2.57 3.12
N PHE A 190 14.09 1.43 3.25
CA PHE A 190 14.00 0.34 2.29
C PHE A 190 12.86 -0.62 2.64
N SER A 191 11.98 -0.90 1.67
CA SER A 191 10.87 -1.83 1.90
C SER A 191 10.31 -2.49 0.63
N GLY A 192 9.43 -3.47 0.79
CA GLY A 192 8.66 -4.07 -0.32
C GLY A 192 9.54 -4.84 -1.31
N GLY A 193 10.60 -5.45 -0.78
CA GLY A 193 11.63 -6.12 -1.57
C GLY A 193 11.11 -7.34 -2.31
N GLY A 194 11.59 -7.53 -3.54
CA GLY A 194 11.35 -8.78 -4.26
C GLY A 194 11.75 -8.78 -5.72
N LEU A 195 11.62 -9.95 -6.34
CA LEU A 195 11.62 -10.13 -7.79
C LEU A 195 10.20 -9.99 -8.34
N LEU A 196 10.07 -9.59 -9.61
CA LEU A 196 8.75 -9.55 -10.25
C LEU A 196 8.16 -10.98 -10.29
N PRO A 197 6.92 -11.21 -9.79
CA PRO A 197 6.27 -12.51 -9.88
C PRO A 197 6.15 -12.97 -11.33
N LYS A 198 6.43 -14.26 -11.59
CA LYS A 198 6.28 -14.86 -12.94
C LYS A 198 4.81 -14.95 -13.38
N SER A 199 3.90 -15.01 -12.42
CA SER A 199 2.46 -15.11 -12.65
C SER A 199 1.71 -14.65 -11.41
N ILE A 200 0.49 -14.18 -11.63
CA ILE A 200 -0.51 -13.94 -10.59
C ILE A 200 -1.67 -14.92 -10.74
N GLN A 201 -2.46 -15.08 -9.68
CA GLN A 201 -3.74 -15.77 -9.72
C GLN A 201 -4.86 -14.73 -9.69
N ASN A 202 -5.91 -14.91 -10.50
CA ASN A 202 -7.08 -14.05 -10.44
C ASN A 202 -8.36 -14.88 -10.36
N PRO A 203 -9.05 -14.89 -9.21
CA PRO A 203 -10.32 -15.60 -9.06
C PRO A 203 -11.52 -14.80 -9.58
N TYR A 204 -11.32 -13.54 -9.99
CA TYR A 204 -12.39 -12.61 -10.36
C TYR A 204 -12.59 -12.54 -11.86
N THR A 205 -13.85 -12.58 -12.29
CA THR A 205 -14.24 -12.45 -13.70
C THR A 205 -14.22 -10.99 -14.14
N THR A 206 -14.60 -10.08 -13.24
CA THR A 206 -14.63 -8.64 -13.52
C THR A 206 -13.94 -7.88 -12.39
N ILE A 207 -13.06 -6.96 -12.74
CA ILE A 207 -12.36 -6.09 -11.78
C ILE A 207 -12.67 -4.63 -12.14
N PHE A 208 -13.05 -3.83 -11.15
CA PHE A 208 -13.21 -2.37 -11.26
C PHE A 208 -12.23 -1.67 -10.32
N SER A 209 -11.36 -0.81 -10.86
CA SER A 209 -10.41 -0.08 -10.03
C SER A 209 -9.79 1.12 -10.71
N ASN A 210 -9.56 2.17 -9.93
CA ASN A 210 -8.67 3.27 -10.27
C ASN A 210 -7.29 3.15 -9.60
N ASN A 211 -7.09 2.19 -8.70
CA ASN A 211 -5.85 2.01 -7.93
C ASN A 211 -4.68 1.64 -8.86
N ASN A 212 -3.60 2.42 -8.77
CA ASN A 212 -2.46 2.26 -9.66
C ASN A 212 -1.66 0.99 -9.38
N PHE A 213 -1.49 0.65 -8.10
CA PHE A 213 -0.75 -0.56 -7.71
C PHE A 213 -1.46 -1.81 -8.23
N LEU A 214 -2.78 -1.94 -8.05
CA LEU A 214 -3.56 -3.05 -8.59
C LEU A 214 -3.50 -3.11 -10.12
N LYS A 215 -3.57 -1.98 -10.83
CA LYS A 215 -3.42 -1.95 -12.29
C LYS A 215 -2.10 -2.56 -12.74
N LYS A 216 -1.00 -2.18 -12.09
CA LYS A 216 0.34 -2.75 -12.35
C LYS A 216 0.41 -4.21 -11.93
N ALA A 217 -0.12 -4.58 -10.77
CA ALA A 217 -0.17 -5.96 -10.32
C ALA A 217 -0.86 -6.87 -11.35
N LEU A 218 -1.99 -6.41 -11.90
CA LEU A 218 -2.74 -7.14 -12.92
C LEU A 218 -2.03 -7.21 -14.27
N SER A 219 -1.24 -6.18 -14.66
CA SER A 219 -0.52 -6.19 -15.94
C SER A 219 0.58 -7.25 -16.05
N ILE A 220 0.94 -7.90 -14.93
CA ILE A 220 1.79 -9.10 -14.92
C ILE A 220 1.15 -10.24 -15.73
N ASP A 221 -0.19 -10.33 -15.72
CA ASP A 221 -0.95 -11.18 -16.64
C ASP A 221 -1.67 -10.30 -17.67
N ALA A 222 -1.12 -10.22 -18.87
CA ALA A 222 -1.62 -9.39 -19.97
C ALA A 222 -3.09 -9.70 -20.38
N LYS A 223 -3.67 -10.80 -19.90
CA LYS A 223 -5.09 -11.14 -20.15
C LYS A 223 -6.06 -10.40 -19.23
N ILE A 224 -5.56 -9.74 -18.18
CA ILE A 224 -6.40 -9.11 -17.16
C ILE A 224 -6.22 -7.60 -17.19
N SER A 225 -7.30 -6.90 -17.53
CA SER A 225 -7.35 -5.44 -17.49
C SER A 225 -8.53 -4.98 -16.62
N PRO A 226 -8.30 -4.19 -15.56
CA PRO A 226 -9.38 -3.66 -14.75
C PRO A 226 -10.18 -2.59 -15.53
N LYS A 227 -11.48 -2.56 -15.29
CA LYS A 227 -12.38 -1.52 -15.76
C LYS A 227 -12.28 -0.29 -14.85
N THR A 228 -12.51 0.90 -15.40
CA THR A 228 -12.56 2.13 -14.59
C THR A 228 -13.79 2.13 -13.69
N LEU A 229 -13.71 2.84 -12.55
CA LEU A 229 -14.83 2.93 -11.62
C LEU A 229 -16.00 3.73 -12.20
N ASP A 230 -15.76 4.69 -13.09
CA ASP A 230 -16.80 5.55 -13.68
C ASP A 230 -17.90 4.77 -14.40
N ILE A 231 -17.55 3.60 -14.96
CA ILE A 231 -18.48 2.71 -15.67
C ILE A 231 -19.08 1.62 -14.79
N PHE A 232 -18.85 1.68 -13.47
CA PHE A 232 -19.46 0.76 -12.51
C PHE A 232 -20.90 1.19 -12.24
N HIS A 233 -21.85 0.48 -12.85
CA HIS A 233 -23.28 0.71 -12.69
C HIS A 233 -23.99 -0.54 -12.14
N GLN A 234 -25.29 -0.41 -11.93
CA GLN A 234 -26.09 -1.41 -11.21
C GLN A 234 -26.10 -2.80 -11.87
N ASP A 235 -26.00 -2.87 -13.20
CA ASP A 235 -26.07 -4.12 -13.97
C ASP A 235 -24.71 -4.83 -14.11
N ASN A 236 -23.63 -4.20 -13.65
CA ASN A 236 -22.28 -4.74 -13.74
C ASN A 236 -22.00 -5.86 -12.71
N ILE A 237 -22.87 -6.05 -11.71
CA ILE A 237 -22.77 -7.15 -10.75
C ILE A 237 -23.49 -8.38 -11.31
N ASN A 238 -22.83 -9.05 -12.25
CA ASN A 238 -23.35 -10.21 -12.97
C ASN A 238 -22.42 -11.45 -12.93
N SER A 239 -21.27 -11.33 -12.27
CA SER A 239 -20.22 -12.36 -12.17
C SER A 239 -19.47 -12.23 -10.83
N ASN A 240 -18.35 -12.94 -10.67
CA ASN A 240 -17.46 -12.72 -9.53
C ASN A 240 -16.73 -11.39 -9.73
N THR A 241 -17.08 -10.39 -8.92
CA THR A 241 -16.65 -9.00 -9.12
C THR A 241 -15.73 -8.56 -7.99
N PHE A 242 -14.57 -7.99 -8.34
CA PHE A 242 -13.69 -7.30 -7.41
C PHE A 242 -13.73 -5.80 -7.69
N ILE A 243 -13.85 -5.00 -6.63
CA ILE A 243 -13.88 -3.54 -6.69
C ILE A 243 -12.83 -3.03 -5.71
N ALA A 244 -11.87 -2.23 -6.18
CA ALA A 244 -10.79 -1.71 -5.35
C ALA A 244 -10.52 -0.24 -5.61
N PHE A 245 -10.43 0.59 -4.57
CA PHE A 245 -10.16 2.02 -4.69
C PHE A 245 -9.57 2.62 -3.41
N GLU A 246 -8.95 3.79 -3.52
CA GLU A 246 -8.31 4.47 -2.39
C GLU A 246 -8.98 5.79 -1.99
N ASP A 247 -9.72 6.43 -2.92
CA ASP A 247 -10.38 7.71 -2.67
C ASP A 247 -11.78 7.47 -2.09
N ASP A 248 -12.08 8.19 -1.01
CA ASP A 248 -13.34 8.15 -0.28
C ASP A 248 -14.52 8.72 -1.09
N LYS A 249 -14.24 9.57 -2.10
CA LYS A 249 -15.28 10.21 -2.92
C LYS A 249 -16.25 9.24 -3.61
N GLU A 250 -15.79 8.03 -3.93
CA GLU A 250 -16.57 7.03 -4.66
C GLU A 250 -17.29 6.03 -3.74
N ILE A 251 -16.99 6.05 -2.43
CA ILE A 251 -17.39 4.97 -1.52
C ILE A 251 -18.91 4.86 -1.41
N ASP A 252 -19.62 5.97 -1.20
CA ASP A 252 -21.06 5.95 -0.98
C ASP A 252 -21.82 5.57 -2.25
N ARG A 253 -21.38 6.07 -3.41
CA ARG A 253 -21.93 5.70 -4.72
C ARG A 253 -21.80 4.19 -4.97
N ILE A 254 -20.61 3.64 -4.73
CA ILE A 254 -20.34 2.22 -4.93
C ILE A 254 -21.12 1.36 -3.93
N LEU A 255 -21.14 1.76 -2.66
CA LEU A 255 -21.88 1.08 -1.60
C LEU A 255 -23.38 1.09 -1.87
N GLU A 256 -23.94 2.17 -2.42
CA GLU A 256 -25.35 2.23 -2.81
C GLU A 256 -25.69 1.22 -3.91
N ILE A 257 -24.84 1.11 -4.93
CA ILE A 257 -24.98 0.11 -6.00
C ILE A 257 -24.91 -1.31 -5.42
N ILE A 258 -23.94 -1.58 -4.55
CA ILE A 258 -23.77 -2.88 -3.89
C ILE A 258 -24.99 -3.19 -3.02
N TRP A 259 -25.43 -2.24 -2.19
CA TRP A 259 -26.58 -2.39 -1.29
C TRP A 259 -27.86 -2.73 -2.06
N ASN A 260 -28.11 -2.03 -3.16
CA ASN A 260 -29.31 -2.28 -3.98
C ASN A 260 -29.27 -3.67 -4.65
N ASN A 261 -28.11 -4.13 -5.11
CA ASN A 261 -27.94 -5.48 -5.65
C ASN A 261 -27.98 -6.58 -4.57
N PHE A 262 -27.48 -6.28 -3.38
CA PHE A 262 -27.52 -7.16 -2.21
C PHE A 262 -28.97 -7.40 -1.75
N LYS A 263 -29.77 -6.33 -1.61
CA LYS A 263 -31.23 -6.43 -1.32
C LYS A 263 -31.99 -7.25 -2.36
N LYS A 264 -31.61 -7.14 -3.65
CA LYS A 264 -32.20 -7.89 -4.76
C LYS A 264 -31.70 -9.34 -4.86
N ARG A 265 -30.91 -9.85 -3.91
CA ARG A 265 -30.31 -11.22 -3.90
C ARG A 265 -29.40 -11.53 -5.10
N LYS A 266 -28.94 -10.51 -5.84
CA LYS A 266 -27.96 -10.71 -6.92
C LYS A 266 -26.58 -11.08 -6.37
N ILE A 267 -26.24 -10.51 -5.21
CA ILE A 267 -25.02 -10.82 -4.45
C ILE A 267 -25.35 -11.87 -3.37
N LYS A 268 -24.68 -13.03 -3.42
CA LYS A 268 -24.87 -14.11 -2.44
C LYS A 268 -23.89 -13.98 -1.28
N HIS A 269 -22.64 -13.65 -1.62
CA HIS A 269 -21.55 -13.42 -0.68
C HIS A 269 -20.94 -12.06 -0.97
N LEU A 270 -20.86 -11.21 0.05
CA LEU A 270 -20.28 -9.89 -0.03
C LEU A 270 -19.19 -9.78 1.03
N ASP A 271 -17.95 -9.62 0.59
CA ASP A 271 -16.81 -9.39 1.46
C ASP A 271 -16.36 -7.95 1.26
N ILE A 272 -16.43 -7.15 2.32
CA ILE A 272 -15.98 -5.75 2.32
C ILE A 272 -14.73 -5.66 3.17
N TYR A 273 -13.66 -5.13 2.59
CA TYR A 273 -12.39 -4.90 3.23
C TYR A 273 -12.15 -3.39 3.30
N VAL A 274 -12.03 -2.88 4.52
CA VAL A 274 -11.80 -1.46 4.78
C VAL A 274 -10.41 -1.32 5.36
N SER A 275 -9.55 -0.54 4.72
CA SER A 275 -8.20 -0.26 5.22
C SER A 275 -8.15 1.13 5.84
N TYR A 276 -7.53 1.23 7.02
CA TYR A 276 -7.22 2.51 7.65
C TYR A 276 -5.93 2.40 8.45
N GLN A 277 -5.01 3.37 8.26
CA GLN A 277 -3.71 3.43 8.93
C GLN A 277 -2.98 2.07 8.97
N GLY A 278 -2.89 1.34 7.84
CA GLY A 278 -2.17 0.06 7.79
C GLY A 278 -2.86 -1.13 8.50
N GLU A 279 -4.07 -0.94 9.03
CA GLU A 279 -4.94 -2.03 9.48
C GLU A 279 -6.00 -2.33 8.42
N LEU A 280 -6.44 -3.58 8.37
CA LEU A 280 -7.50 -4.04 7.47
C LEU A 280 -8.63 -4.68 8.27
N LEU A 281 -9.84 -4.19 8.05
CA LEU A 281 -11.06 -4.72 8.63
C LEU A 281 -11.81 -5.51 7.55
N HIS A 282 -12.16 -6.76 7.84
CA HIS A 282 -12.95 -7.60 6.98
C HIS A 282 -14.39 -7.72 7.51
N ILE A 283 -15.35 -7.44 6.63
CA ILE A 283 -16.79 -7.49 6.90
C ILE A 283 -17.42 -8.54 5.97
N HIS A 284 -17.64 -9.73 6.51
CA HIS A 284 -18.32 -10.81 5.80
C HIS A 284 -19.85 -10.64 5.91
N ASN A 285 -20.50 -10.45 4.76
CA ASN A 285 -21.93 -10.22 4.65
C ASN A 285 -22.63 -11.33 3.86
N ARG A 286 -23.69 -11.89 4.46
CA ARG A 286 -24.61 -12.85 3.84
C ARG A 286 -26.01 -12.28 3.80
N PHE A 287 -26.74 -12.56 2.73
CA PHE A 287 -28.10 -12.01 2.52
C PHE A 287 -29.04 -12.18 3.74
N ILE A 288 -29.00 -13.33 4.42
CA ILE A 288 -29.84 -13.62 5.58
C ILE A 288 -29.66 -12.63 6.74
N GLN A 289 -28.51 -11.95 6.81
CA GLN A 289 -28.20 -10.99 7.86
C GLN A 289 -28.96 -9.65 7.69
N LEU A 290 -29.56 -9.38 6.53
CA LEU A 290 -30.41 -8.19 6.33
C LEU A 290 -31.58 -8.11 7.32
N LEU A 291 -32.03 -9.27 7.83
CA LEU A 291 -33.11 -9.37 8.81
C LEU A 291 -32.72 -8.85 10.20
N LYS A 292 -31.43 -8.60 10.47
CA LYS A 292 -30.93 -8.05 11.74
C LYS A 292 -31.24 -6.55 11.88
N LEU A 293 -32.51 -6.20 11.98
CA LEU A 293 -32.99 -4.82 12.12
C LEU A 293 -32.86 -4.28 13.56
N TRP A 294 -32.72 -5.17 14.55
CA TRP A 294 -32.67 -4.83 15.98
C TRP A 294 -31.28 -4.46 16.52
N LYS A 295 -30.22 -4.56 15.70
CA LYS A 295 -28.86 -4.29 16.16
C LYS A 295 -28.59 -2.78 16.23
N LYS A 296 -27.89 -2.36 17.29
CA LYS A 296 -27.33 -1.01 17.41
C LYS A 296 -26.29 -0.80 16.30
N THR A 297 -26.31 0.39 15.69
CA THR A 297 -25.36 0.76 14.63
C THR A 297 -23.93 0.70 15.13
N ASN A 298 -23.07 0.05 14.35
CA ASN A 298 -21.62 0.07 14.51
C ASN A 298 -21.01 0.94 13.42
N THR A 299 -20.06 1.80 13.79
CA THR A 299 -19.31 2.66 12.86
C THR A 299 -17.90 2.13 12.66
N VAL A 300 -17.26 2.56 11.57
CA VAL A 300 -15.85 2.24 11.28
C VAL A 300 -14.92 2.69 12.41
N GLU A 301 -15.19 3.86 12.99
CA GLU A 301 -14.41 4.48 14.07
C GLU A 301 -14.30 3.59 15.32
N ASN A 302 -15.37 2.85 15.65
CA ASN A 302 -15.38 1.91 16.77
C ASN A 302 -14.39 0.75 16.62
N TYR A 303 -13.99 0.42 15.39
CA TYR A 303 -13.10 -0.71 15.12
C TYR A 303 -11.63 -0.29 14.96
N PHE A 304 -11.37 0.93 14.51
CA PHE A 304 -10.01 1.43 14.31
C PHE A 304 -9.49 2.29 15.48
N ASN A 305 -10.24 2.37 16.59
CA ASN A 305 -9.93 3.27 17.72
C ASN A 305 -9.60 4.70 17.26
N VAL A 306 -10.36 5.20 16.28
CA VAL A 306 -10.22 6.58 15.80
C VAL A 306 -10.75 7.48 16.91
N HIS A 307 -9.87 8.28 17.51
CA HIS A 307 -10.20 9.27 18.55
C HIS A 307 -10.13 10.68 17.99
#